data_AF-A0A3L9HIW4-F1
#
_entry.id   AF-A0A3L9HIW4-F1
#
_cell.length_a   1.000
_cell.length_b   1.000
_cell.length_c   1.000
_cell.angle_alpha   90.00
_cell.angle_beta   90.00
_cell.angle_gamma   90.00
#
_symmetry.space_group_name_H-M   'P 1'
#
loop_
_entity.id
_entity.type
_entity.pdbx_description
1 polymer ?
#
loop_
_entity_poly.entity_id
_entity_poly.type
_entity_poly.pdbx_seq_one_letter_code
_entity_poly.pdbx_strand_id
1 'polypeptide(L)'
;TTSPSYPIVASVETAAAMLRGNPGKRLINRSVERALHFRKEVQRLREESDGWFFDIWQPPQVDEAECWPVAPGEQWHGFNDADADHMFLDPVKVTILTPGMDEQGNMSEEGIPAALVAKFLDERGIVVEKTGPYNLLFLFSIGIDKTKAMGLLRGLTEFKRSYDLNLRIKNMLPDLYAEDPDFYRNMRIQDLAQGIHKLIRKHDLPGLMLRAFDTLPEMIMTPHQAWQRQIKGEVETIALEQLVGRVSANMILPYPPGVPLLMPGEMLTKESRTVLDFLLMLCSVGQHYPGFETDIHGAKQDEDGVYRVRVLKMAG
;
A
#
# COMPACT_ATOMS: atom_id res chain seq x y z
N THR A 1 -7.28 -3.24 -31.82
CA THR A 1 -7.07 -2.17 -32.82
C THR A 1 -6.71 -2.80 -34.15
N THR A 2 -7.17 -2.27 -35.28
CA THR A 2 -6.77 -2.71 -36.64
C THR A 2 -5.40 -2.18 -37.05
N SER A 3 -4.88 -1.15 -36.36
CA SER A 3 -3.54 -0.59 -36.57
C SER A 3 -2.72 -0.78 -35.29
N PRO A 4 -2.07 -1.95 -35.10
CA PRO A 4 -1.26 -2.18 -33.91
C PRO A 4 -0.01 -1.29 -33.93
N SER A 5 0.50 -0.95 -32.74
CA SER A 5 1.78 -0.28 -32.61
C SER A 5 2.90 -1.29 -32.81
N TYR A 6 3.52 -1.27 -33.99
CA TYR A 6 4.65 -2.14 -34.32
C TYR A 6 5.84 -1.99 -33.35
N PRO A 7 6.17 -0.79 -32.84
CA PRO A 7 7.17 -0.66 -31.77
C PRO A 7 6.83 -1.47 -30.52
N ILE A 8 5.56 -1.50 -30.09
CA ILE A 8 5.14 -2.31 -28.93
C ILE A 8 5.29 -3.80 -29.25
N VAL A 9 4.82 -4.24 -30.41
CA VAL A 9 4.96 -5.65 -30.84
C VAL A 9 6.43 -6.07 -30.87
N ALA A 10 7.29 -5.27 -31.49
CA ALA A 10 8.73 -5.52 -31.55
C ALA A 10 9.37 -5.55 -30.16
N SER A 11 8.94 -4.69 -29.23
CA SER A 11 9.46 -4.67 -27.86
C SER A 11 9.14 -5.96 -27.09
N VAL A 12 7.96 -6.55 -27.30
CA VAL A 12 7.56 -7.82 -26.66
C VAL A 12 8.38 -8.99 -27.19
N GLU A 13 8.58 -9.07 -28.51
CA GLU A 13 9.44 -10.08 -29.11
C GLU A 13 10.90 -9.93 -28.66
N THR A 14 11.39 -8.69 -28.57
CA THR A 14 12.72 -8.38 -28.05
C THR A 14 12.87 -8.81 -26.59
N ALA A 15 11.86 -8.57 -25.74
CA ALA A 15 11.88 -9.01 -24.34
C ALA A 15 12.00 -10.55 -24.22
N ALA A 16 11.27 -11.29 -25.06
CA ALA A 16 11.41 -12.75 -25.13
C ALA A 16 12.82 -13.18 -25.58
N ALA A 17 13.40 -12.47 -26.56
CA ALA A 17 14.77 -12.72 -27.02
C ALA A 17 15.82 -12.43 -25.92
N MET A 18 15.64 -11.37 -25.13
CA MET A 18 16.51 -11.04 -23.99
C MET A 18 16.53 -12.14 -22.92
N LEU A 19 15.41 -12.83 -22.73
CA LEU A 19 15.28 -13.91 -21.74
C LEU A 19 15.67 -15.31 -22.28
N ARG A 20 16.03 -15.41 -23.55
CA ARG A 20 16.33 -16.71 -24.18
C ARG A 20 17.67 -17.28 -23.72
N GLY A 21 17.64 -18.51 -23.22
CA GLY A 21 18.84 -19.29 -22.89
C GLY A 21 19.62 -18.75 -21.68
N ASN A 22 20.94 -18.97 -21.69
CA ASN A 22 21.81 -18.61 -20.55
C ASN A 22 21.90 -17.09 -20.27
N PRO A 23 21.89 -16.18 -21.26
CA PRO A 23 21.84 -14.74 -21.00
C PRO A 23 20.61 -14.33 -20.17
N GLY A 24 19.44 -14.86 -20.51
CA GLY A 24 18.20 -14.61 -19.75
C GLY A 24 18.29 -15.11 -18.30
N LYS A 25 18.78 -16.34 -18.09
CA LYS A 25 19.01 -16.87 -16.74
C LYS A 25 19.93 -15.96 -15.92
N ARG A 26 21.02 -15.46 -16.51
CA ARG A 26 21.93 -14.52 -15.82
C ARG A 26 21.27 -13.18 -15.49
N LEU A 27 20.41 -12.66 -16.36
CA LEU A 27 19.67 -11.42 -16.10
C LEU A 27 18.76 -11.56 -14.89
N ILE A 28 17.98 -12.65 -14.83
CA ILE A 28 17.09 -12.92 -13.69
C ILE A 28 17.89 -13.19 -12.42
N ASN A 29 18.89 -14.08 -12.46
CA ASN A 29 19.70 -14.42 -11.28
C ASN A 29 20.36 -13.18 -10.67
N ARG A 30 20.87 -12.24 -11.48
CA ARG A 30 21.43 -10.98 -10.97
C ARG A 30 20.42 -10.15 -10.20
N SER A 31 19.16 -10.11 -10.63
CA SER A 31 18.11 -9.39 -9.90
C SER A 31 17.79 -10.07 -8.58
N VAL A 32 17.68 -11.40 -8.58
CA VAL A 32 17.43 -12.20 -7.39
C VAL A 32 18.58 -12.06 -6.37
N GLU A 33 19.83 -12.22 -6.81
CA GLU A 33 21.03 -12.03 -5.98
C GLU A 33 21.11 -10.61 -5.40
N ARG A 34 20.75 -9.60 -6.19
CA ARG A 34 20.73 -8.21 -5.73
C ARG A 34 19.65 -7.98 -4.68
N ALA A 35 18.47 -8.55 -4.85
CA ALA A 35 17.40 -8.47 -3.86
C ALA A 35 17.80 -9.17 -2.56
N LEU A 36 18.39 -10.36 -2.64
CA LEU A 36 18.93 -11.08 -1.48
C LEU A 36 20.01 -10.26 -0.74
N HIS A 37 20.97 -9.70 -1.48
CA HIS A 37 21.99 -8.85 -0.89
C HIS A 37 21.38 -7.63 -0.21
N PHE A 38 20.41 -6.96 -0.85
CA PHE A 38 19.73 -5.82 -0.24
C PHE A 38 19.01 -6.22 1.06
N ARG A 39 18.35 -7.39 1.06
CA ARG A 39 17.68 -7.93 2.25
C ARG A 39 18.64 -8.13 3.41
N LYS A 40 19.79 -8.77 3.15
CA LYS A 40 20.85 -8.98 4.14
C LYS A 40 21.43 -7.66 4.66
N GLU A 41 21.62 -6.67 3.79
CA GLU A 41 22.13 -5.35 4.22
C GLU A 41 21.17 -4.59 5.13
N VAL A 42 19.85 -4.66 4.87
CA VAL A 42 18.87 -4.02 5.77
C VAL A 42 18.86 -4.70 7.13
N GLN A 43 18.92 -6.04 7.19
CA GLN A 43 19.01 -6.77 8.47
C GLN A 43 20.31 -6.46 9.21
N ARG A 44 21.45 -6.45 8.51
CA ARG A 44 22.74 -6.05 9.09
C ARG A 44 22.68 -4.63 9.67
N LEU A 45 22.12 -3.67 8.93
CA LEU A 45 21.94 -2.31 9.43
C LEU A 45 20.96 -2.22 10.60
N ARG A 46 19.94 -3.08 10.65
CA ARG A 46 19.02 -3.15 11.79
C ARG A 46 19.73 -3.60 13.06
N GLU A 47 20.63 -4.58 12.96
CA GLU A 47 21.43 -5.07 14.10
C GLU A 47 22.49 -4.07 14.56
N GLU A 48 23.12 -3.36 13.61
CA GLU A 48 24.21 -2.42 13.90
C GLU A 48 23.75 -0.99 14.27
N SER A 49 22.51 -0.63 13.93
CA SER A 49 22.00 0.71 14.19
C SER A 49 21.54 0.90 15.63
N ASP A 50 21.84 2.06 16.22
CA ASP A 50 21.31 2.43 17.52
C ASP A 50 19.79 2.69 17.44
N GLY A 51 19.03 2.00 18.30
CA GLY A 51 17.58 2.18 18.43
C GLY A 51 16.79 1.53 17.30
N TRP A 52 15.76 2.22 16.80
CA TRP A 52 14.88 1.69 15.76
C TRP A 52 15.59 1.67 14.38
N PHE A 53 15.27 0.67 13.56
CA PHE A 53 15.56 0.67 12.13
C PHE A 53 14.40 0.05 11.37
N PHE A 54 14.44 0.10 10.04
CA PHE A 54 13.53 -0.64 9.19
C PHE A 54 13.74 -2.15 9.34
N ASP A 55 12.69 -2.91 9.07
CA ASP A 55 12.73 -4.36 8.97
C ASP A 55 12.31 -4.82 7.57
N ILE A 56 12.40 -6.10 7.29
CA ILE A 56 11.94 -6.70 6.03
C ILE A 56 10.97 -7.83 6.35
N TRP A 57 9.87 -7.86 5.60
CA TRP A 57 8.94 -8.98 5.63
C TRP A 57 9.56 -10.18 4.90
N GLN A 58 10.12 -11.11 5.67
CA GLN A 58 10.81 -12.32 5.22
C GLN A 58 11.03 -13.30 6.38
N PRO A 59 11.41 -14.56 6.11
CA PRO A 59 11.86 -15.47 7.15
C PRO A 59 13.06 -14.91 7.94
N PRO A 60 13.25 -15.34 9.21
CA PRO A 60 14.36 -14.88 10.04
C PRO A 60 15.75 -15.13 9.44
N GLN A 61 15.89 -16.20 8.65
CA GLN A 61 17.15 -16.57 7.97
C GLN A 61 16.90 -16.74 6.48
N VAL A 62 17.70 -16.04 5.67
CA VAL A 62 17.65 -16.06 4.20
C VAL A 62 19.05 -16.24 3.63
N ASP A 63 19.58 -17.46 3.72
CA ASP A 63 20.97 -17.74 3.30
C ASP A 63 21.12 -17.78 1.78
N GLU A 64 20.19 -18.48 1.12
CA GLU A 64 20.16 -18.66 -0.32
C GLU A 64 18.97 -17.95 -0.97
N ALA A 65 19.13 -17.67 -2.26
CA ALA A 65 18.12 -17.05 -3.09
C ALA A 65 17.15 -18.11 -3.61
N GLU A 66 16.02 -18.27 -2.92
CA GLU A 66 14.94 -19.17 -3.30
C GLU A 66 13.58 -18.53 -3.02
N CYS A 67 12.51 -19.09 -3.58
CA CYS A 67 11.18 -18.69 -3.16
C CYS A 67 10.89 -19.33 -1.80
N TRP A 68 10.98 -18.57 -0.72
CA TRP A 68 10.87 -19.11 0.64
C TRP A 68 9.42 -19.48 0.97
N PRO A 69 9.14 -20.69 1.49
CA PRO A 69 7.78 -21.10 1.81
C PRO A 69 7.20 -20.28 2.97
N VAL A 70 5.89 -20.03 2.90
CA VAL A 70 5.08 -19.53 4.02
C VAL A 70 4.58 -20.75 4.78
N ALA A 71 5.33 -21.19 5.79
CA ALA A 71 5.08 -22.47 6.45
C ALA A 71 4.09 -22.33 7.64
N PRO A 72 3.21 -23.34 7.87
CA PRO A 72 2.32 -23.31 9.03
C PRO A 72 3.10 -23.17 10.35
N GLY A 73 2.63 -22.28 11.22
CA GLY A 73 3.21 -22.06 12.55
C GLY A 73 4.33 -21.02 12.62
N GLU A 74 4.88 -20.58 11.48
CA GLU A 74 5.81 -19.45 11.45
C GLU A 74 5.07 -18.11 11.67
N GLN A 75 5.72 -17.15 12.32
CA GLN A 75 5.07 -15.89 12.72
C GLN A 75 5.39 -14.72 11.78
N TRP A 76 6.55 -14.75 11.12
CA TRP A 76 7.07 -13.63 10.31
C TRP A 76 6.10 -13.14 9.23
N HIS A 77 5.25 -14.03 8.72
CA HIS A 77 4.31 -13.73 7.65
C HIS A 77 2.94 -13.22 8.14
N GLY A 78 2.59 -13.37 9.41
CA GLY A 78 1.33 -12.88 10.00
C GLY A 78 0.04 -13.63 9.59
N PHE A 79 0.11 -14.65 8.73
CA PHE A 79 -1.02 -15.55 8.43
C PHE A 79 -1.23 -16.61 9.52
N ASN A 80 -2.45 -16.69 10.07
CA ASN A 80 -2.77 -17.61 11.17
C ASN A 80 -2.86 -19.09 10.74
N ASP A 81 -3.53 -19.36 9.61
CA ASP A 81 -3.84 -20.72 9.13
C ASP A 81 -3.23 -20.97 7.74
N ALA A 82 -1.93 -20.73 7.60
CA ALA A 82 -1.23 -20.95 6.34
C ALA A 82 -1.16 -22.45 6.00
N ASP A 83 -1.49 -22.81 4.76
CA ASP A 83 -1.31 -24.16 4.24
C ASP A 83 0.16 -24.44 3.88
N ALA A 84 0.64 -25.64 4.20
CA ALA A 84 1.97 -26.08 3.80
C ALA A 84 2.08 -26.23 2.27
N ASP A 85 3.25 -25.89 1.72
CA ASP A 85 3.55 -26.03 0.28
C ASP A 85 2.57 -25.27 -0.64
N HIS A 86 1.97 -24.19 -0.13
CA HIS A 86 0.96 -23.42 -0.85
C HIS A 86 1.49 -22.07 -1.36
N MET A 87 2.06 -21.27 -0.46
CA MET A 87 2.51 -19.92 -0.73
C MET A 87 4.03 -19.80 -0.56
N PHE A 88 4.65 -18.96 -1.39
CA PHE A 88 6.08 -18.70 -1.36
C PHE A 88 6.37 -17.21 -1.54
N LEU A 89 7.36 -16.70 -0.80
CA LEU A 89 7.86 -15.33 -0.92
C LEU A 89 8.84 -15.22 -2.09
N ASP A 90 8.48 -14.43 -3.09
CA ASP A 90 9.37 -14.06 -4.21
C ASP A 90 10.50 -13.12 -3.72
N PRO A 91 11.79 -13.50 -3.86
CA PRO A 91 12.91 -12.69 -3.39
C PRO A 91 12.95 -11.28 -3.94
N VAL A 92 12.53 -11.05 -5.19
CA VAL A 92 12.64 -9.74 -5.85
C VAL A 92 11.55 -8.75 -5.43
N LYS A 93 10.57 -9.19 -4.64
CA LYS A 93 9.51 -8.34 -4.06
C LYS A 93 9.89 -7.99 -2.63
N VAL A 94 10.68 -6.94 -2.47
CA VAL A 94 11.19 -6.54 -1.16
C VAL A 94 10.18 -5.64 -0.47
N THR A 95 9.53 -6.16 0.55
CA THR A 95 8.63 -5.40 1.43
C THR A 95 9.40 -4.97 2.68
N ILE A 96 9.60 -3.67 2.83
CA ILE A 96 10.22 -3.05 4.00
C ILE A 96 9.11 -2.71 5.00
N LEU A 97 9.36 -3.01 6.28
CA LEU A 97 8.46 -2.71 7.39
C LEU A 97 9.00 -1.52 8.18
N THR A 98 8.10 -0.61 8.57
CA THR A 98 8.38 0.53 9.43
C THR A 98 7.88 0.26 10.85
N PRO A 99 8.50 0.81 11.91
CA PRO A 99 8.02 0.64 13.27
C PRO A 99 6.56 1.08 13.45
N GLY A 100 5.79 0.38 14.26
CA GLY A 100 4.43 0.77 14.63
C GLY A 100 3.43 -0.37 14.76
N MET A 101 3.74 -1.53 14.18
CA MET A 101 2.91 -2.73 14.22
C MET A 101 3.79 -3.98 14.24
N ASP A 102 3.44 -4.97 15.06
CA ASP A 102 4.10 -6.28 15.04
C ASP A 102 3.49 -7.22 13.97
N GLU A 103 4.05 -8.41 13.84
CA GLU A 103 3.65 -9.42 12.84
C GLU A 103 2.22 -9.93 13.07
N GLN A 104 1.72 -9.84 14.30
CA GLN A 104 0.38 -10.26 14.72
C GLN A 104 -0.66 -9.12 14.58
N GLY A 105 -0.24 -7.94 14.14
CA GLY A 105 -1.11 -6.78 13.97
C GLY A 105 -1.33 -5.95 15.24
N ASN A 106 -0.60 -6.21 16.32
CA ASN A 106 -0.66 -5.37 17.52
C ASN A 106 0.09 -4.06 17.29
N MET A 107 -0.55 -2.97 17.70
CA MET A 107 0.00 -1.63 17.55
C MET A 107 1.00 -1.32 18.66
N SER A 108 2.19 -0.86 18.28
CA SER A 108 3.19 -0.31 19.22
C SER A 108 2.73 1.01 19.84
N GLU A 109 3.41 1.47 20.89
CA GLU A 109 3.08 2.77 21.49
C GLU A 109 3.44 3.95 20.56
N GLU A 110 4.63 3.86 19.98
CA GLU A 110 5.17 4.77 18.98
C GLU A 110 5.31 4.06 17.63
N GLY A 111 5.26 4.83 16.56
CA GLY A 111 5.42 4.30 15.21
C GLY A 111 5.75 5.36 14.18
N ILE A 112 6.18 4.90 13.02
CA ILE A 112 6.54 5.74 11.86
C ILE A 112 5.69 5.25 10.69
N PRO A 113 4.56 5.91 10.38
CA PRO A 113 3.73 5.55 9.24
C PRO A 113 4.53 5.57 7.93
N ALA A 114 4.39 4.52 7.13
CA ALA A 114 5.19 4.31 5.92
C ALA A 114 4.98 5.42 4.87
N ALA A 115 3.83 6.10 4.87
CA ALA A 115 3.57 7.26 4.01
C ALA A 115 4.61 8.39 4.17
N LEU A 116 5.16 8.59 5.38
CA LEU A 116 6.20 9.60 5.61
C LEU A 116 7.52 9.22 4.96
N VAL A 117 7.87 7.93 5.05
CA VAL A 117 9.08 7.38 4.42
C VAL A 117 8.93 7.44 2.91
N ALA A 118 7.75 7.11 2.37
CA ALA A 118 7.45 7.22 0.95
C ALA A 118 7.64 8.65 0.43
N LYS A 119 7.05 9.67 1.09
CA LYS A 119 7.27 11.08 0.72
C LYS A 119 8.75 11.47 0.78
N PHE A 120 9.49 11.03 1.80
CA PHE A 120 10.93 11.33 1.92
C PHE A 120 11.79 10.70 0.82
N LEU A 121 11.41 9.50 0.38
CA LEU A 121 12.08 8.80 -0.71
C LEU A 121 11.74 9.44 -2.07
N ASP A 122 10.51 9.93 -2.25
CA ASP A 122 10.08 10.62 -3.45
C ASP A 122 10.84 11.94 -3.69
N GLU A 123 11.12 12.70 -2.62
CA GLU A 123 12.02 13.88 -2.60
C GLU A 123 13.44 13.58 -3.14
N ARG A 124 13.82 12.30 -3.20
CA ARG A 124 15.11 11.80 -3.70
C ARG A 124 14.98 11.05 -5.03
N GLY A 125 13.81 11.10 -5.67
CA GLY A 125 13.50 10.41 -6.92
C GLY A 125 13.39 8.89 -6.77
N ILE A 126 13.11 8.39 -5.56
CA ILE A 126 12.91 6.96 -5.29
C ILE A 126 11.42 6.71 -5.13
N VAL A 127 10.82 6.16 -6.19
CA VAL A 127 9.39 5.81 -6.21
C VAL A 127 9.17 4.49 -5.47
N VAL A 128 8.22 4.49 -4.55
CA VAL A 128 7.73 3.28 -3.87
C VAL A 128 6.60 2.68 -4.70
N GLU A 129 6.65 1.38 -4.97
CA GLU A 129 5.63 0.71 -5.80
C GLU A 129 4.28 0.62 -5.08
N LYS A 130 4.31 0.28 -3.79
CA LYS A 130 3.12 0.17 -2.94
C LYS A 130 3.45 0.62 -1.53
N THR A 131 2.62 1.50 -0.99
CA THR A 131 2.70 1.95 0.40
C THR A 131 1.44 1.50 1.13
N GLY A 132 1.60 0.76 2.23
CA GLY A 132 0.51 0.52 3.19
C GLY A 132 0.72 1.35 4.46
N PRO A 133 0.03 1.04 5.57
CA PRO A 133 0.17 1.79 6.82
C PRO A 133 1.60 1.75 7.39
N TYR A 134 2.23 0.57 7.40
CA TYR A 134 3.57 0.34 7.97
C TYR A 134 4.49 -0.49 7.06
N ASN A 135 4.23 -0.51 5.76
CA ASN A 135 5.04 -1.25 4.80
C ASN A 135 5.22 -0.52 3.46
N LEU A 136 6.36 -0.76 2.83
CA LEU A 136 6.78 -0.20 1.54
C LEU A 136 7.26 -1.34 0.63
N LEU A 137 6.73 -1.42 -0.59
CA LEU A 137 7.14 -2.43 -1.57
C LEU A 137 8.11 -1.83 -2.60
N PHE A 138 9.21 -2.54 -2.83
CA PHE A 138 10.18 -2.25 -3.88
C PHE A 138 10.37 -3.46 -4.80
N LEU A 139 10.33 -3.21 -6.11
CA LEU A 139 10.48 -4.24 -7.14
C LEU A 139 11.92 -4.28 -7.66
N PHE A 140 12.66 -5.34 -7.32
CA PHE A 140 14.02 -5.58 -7.84
C PHE A 140 13.96 -6.22 -9.22
N SER A 141 13.51 -5.44 -10.22
CA SER A 141 13.47 -5.88 -11.62
C SER A 141 14.86 -5.94 -12.27
N ILE A 142 14.94 -6.47 -13.50
CA ILE A 142 16.18 -6.45 -14.31
C ILE A 142 16.73 -5.04 -14.58
N GLY A 143 15.90 -3.99 -14.41
CA GLY A 143 16.29 -2.59 -14.54
C GLY A 143 16.82 -1.95 -13.26
N ILE A 144 16.83 -2.69 -12.15
CA ILE A 144 17.43 -2.28 -10.88
C ILE A 144 18.86 -2.79 -10.82
N ASP A 145 19.80 -1.86 -10.88
CA ASP A 145 21.22 -2.13 -10.75
C ASP A 145 21.71 -1.89 -9.31
N LYS A 146 23.02 -2.08 -9.08
CA LYS A 146 23.62 -1.92 -7.76
C LYS A 146 23.49 -0.48 -7.28
N THR A 147 23.62 0.48 -8.19
CA THR A 147 23.57 1.91 -7.90
C THR A 147 22.21 2.30 -7.33
N LYS A 148 21.11 1.87 -7.95
CA LYS A 148 19.76 2.13 -7.46
C LYS A 148 19.49 1.46 -6.12
N ALA A 149 19.90 0.20 -5.95
CA ALA A 149 19.75 -0.51 -4.68
C ALA A 149 20.51 0.18 -3.52
N MET A 150 21.74 0.64 -3.78
CA MET A 150 22.51 1.42 -2.81
C MET A 150 21.91 2.81 -2.57
N GLY A 151 21.33 3.44 -3.59
CA GLY A 151 20.57 4.68 -3.47
C GLY A 151 19.39 4.55 -2.51
N LEU A 152 18.62 3.46 -2.62
CA LEU A 152 17.55 3.14 -1.68
C LEU A 152 18.08 2.92 -0.25
N LEU A 153 19.13 2.10 -0.08
CA LEU A 153 19.71 1.84 1.24
C LEU A 153 20.21 3.14 1.91
N ARG A 154 20.83 4.02 1.12
CA ARG A 154 21.23 5.36 1.58
C ARG A 154 20.02 6.23 1.93
N GLY A 155 18.96 6.19 1.13
CA GLY A 155 17.70 6.89 1.42
C GLY A 155 17.11 6.49 2.78
N LEU A 156 17.11 5.19 3.10
CA LEU A 156 16.62 4.67 4.39
C LEU A 156 17.48 5.15 5.57
N THR A 157 18.81 5.06 5.46
CA THR A 157 19.72 5.53 6.52
C THR A 157 19.66 7.04 6.71
N GLU A 158 19.53 7.81 5.62
CA GLU A 158 19.30 9.26 5.69
C GLU A 158 17.95 9.62 6.31
N PHE A 159 16.90 8.85 6.02
CA PHE A 159 15.60 9.03 6.66
C PHE A 159 15.72 8.86 8.17
N LYS A 160 16.30 7.74 8.64
CA LYS A 160 16.50 7.48 10.06
C LYS A 160 17.27 8.62 10.72
N ARG A 161 18.43 9.00 10.16
CA ARG A 161 19.25 10.10 10.69
C ARG A 161 18.46 11.41 10.80
N SER A 162 17.65 11.73 9.79
CA SER A 162 16.84 12.96 9.75
C SER A 162 15.67 12.91 10.75
N TYR A 163 15.08 11.73 10.92
CA TYR A 163 14.05 11.46 11.91
C TYR A 163 14.58 11.57 13.34
N ASP A 164 15.74 10.99 13.62
CA ASP A 164 16.37 11.00 14.95
C ASP A 164 16.85 12.41 15.34
N LEU A 165 17.29 13.22 14.37
CA LEU A 165 17.58 14.66 14.57
C LEU A 165 16.32 15.54 14.70
N ASN A 166 15.14 14.93 14.55
CA ASN A 166 13.84 15.57 14.61
C ASN A 166 13.76 16.84 13.74
N LEU A 167 14.16 16.73 12.47
CA LEU A 167 14.19 17.88 11.55
C LEU A 167 12.77 18.47 11.34
N ARG A 168 12.72 19.75 10.98
CA ARG A 168 11.46 20.42 10.60
C ARG A 168 10.93 19.87 9.29
N ILE A 169 9.61 19.79 9.13
CA ILE A 169 8.95 19.34 7.90
C ILE A 169 9.46 20.16 6.70
N LYS A 170 9.54 21.49 6.83
CA LYS A 170 10.13 22.39 5.81
C LYS A 170 11.48 21.94 5.24
N ASN A 171 12.34 21.33 6.06
CA ASN A 171 13.69 20.95 5.65
C ASN A 171 13.77 19.49 5.22
N MET A 172 12.90 18.63 5.76
CA MET A 172 12.94 17.18 5.53
C MET A 172 12.02 16.74 4.38
N LEU A 173 10.87 17.41 4.23
CA LEU A 173 9.82 17.15 3.25
C LEU A 173 9.33 18.50 2.68
N PRO A 174 10.16 19.21 1.87
CA PRO A 174 9.80 20.50 1.31
C PRO A 174 8.55 20.49 0.42
N ASP A 175 8.28 19.40 -0.32
CA ASP A 175 7.08 19.29 -1.16
C ASP A 175 5.82 19.18 -0.29
N LEU A 176 5.85 18.37 0.77
CA LEU A 176 4.77 18.32 1.77
C LEU A 176 4.55 19.68 2.44
N TYR A 177 5.64 20.38 2.78
CA TYR A 177 5.54 21.72 3.35
C TYR A 177 4.88 22.71 2.38
N ALA A 178 5.08 22.55 1.06
CA ALA A 178 4.47 23.40 0.05
C ALA A 178 2.95 23.17 -0.09
N GLU A 179 2.43 22.01 0.32
CA GLU A 179 0.98 21.72 0.32
C GLU A 179 0.22 22.63 1.29
N ASP A 180 0.75 22.83 2.51
CA ASP A 180 0.23 23.79 3.49
C ASP A 180 1.36 24.38 4.38
N PRO A 181 1.99 25.48 3.95
CA PRO A 181 3.09 26.11 4.69
C PRO A 181 2.70 26.64 6.07
N ASP A 182 1.43 26.98 6.28
CA ASP A 182 0.94 27.53 7.54
C ASP A 182 0.74 26.43 8.56
N PHE A 183 0.14 25.31 8.14
CA PHE A 183 -0.02 24.11 8.97
C PHE A 183 1.32 23.51 9.38
N TYR A 184 2.27 23.37 8.43
CA TYR A 184 3.57 22.74 8.68
C TYR A 184 4.66 23.69 9.20
N ARG A 185 4.36 24.99 9.39
CA ARG A 185 5.33 26.06 9.69
C ARG A 185 6.38 25.71 10.75
N ASN A 186 5.92 25.17 11.87
CA ASN A 186 6.76 24.85 13.04
C ASN A 186 6.82 23.35 13.34
N MET A 187 6.16 22.52 12.53
CA MET A 187 6.06 21.08 12.78
C MET A 187 7.39 20.38 12.51
N ARG A 188 7.70 19.38 13.34
CA ARG A 188 8.85 18.49 13.16
C ARG A 188 8.38 17.08 12.80
N ILE A 189 9.31 16.31 12.23
CA ILE A 189 9.00 14.99 11.69
C ILE A 189 8.48 14.01 12.74
N GLN A 190 9.02 14.03 13.97
CA GLN A 190 8.55 13.13 15.03
C GLN A 190 7.13 13.50 15.48
N ASP A 191 6.80 14.79 15.57
CA ASP A 191 5.45 15.25 15.93
C ASP A 191 4.43 14.78 14.89
N LEU A 192 4.77 14.90 13.60
CA LEU A 192 3.93 14.44 12.50
C LEU A 192 3.75 12.91 12.52
N ALA A 193 4.85 12.15 12.67
CA ALA A 193 4.81 10.71 12.72
C ALA A 193 3.96 10.19 13.89
N GLN A 194 4.17 10.72 15.09
CA GLN A 194 3.40 10.32 16.26
C GLN A 194 1.95 10.81 16.18
N GLY A 195 1.70 11.96 15.56
CA GLY A 195 0.35 12.46 15.30
C GLY A 195 -0.47 11.52 14.42
N ILE A 196 0.09 11.10 13.28
CA ILE A 196 -0.57 10.16 12.36
C ILE A 196 -0.67 8.77 13.00
N HIS A 197 0.38 8.28 13.66
CA HIS A 197 0.37 6.98 14.34
C HIS A 197 -0.72 6.89 15.41
N LYS A 198 -0.90 7.96 16.22
CA LYS A 198 -1.97 8.05 17.22
C LYS A 198 -3.36 8.01 16.59
N LEU A 199 -3.57 8.62 15.42
CA LEU A 199 -4.84 8.49 14.69
C LEU A 199 -5.08 7.05 14.24
N ILE A 200 -4.07 6.41 13.64
CA ILE A 200 -4.15 5.00 13.20
C ILE A 200 -4.53 4.09 14.38
N ARG A 201 -3.91 4.30 15.55
CA ARG A 201 -4.22 3.56 16.79
C ARG A 201 -5.62 3.85 17.32
N LYS A 202 -5.99 5.13 17.42
CA LYS A 202 -7.29 5.57 17.94
C LYS A 202 -8.44 4.97 17.15
N HIS A 203 -8.27 4.82 15.84
CA HIS A 203 -9.28 4.32 14.93
C HIS A 203 -9.18 2.81 14.66
N ASP A 204 -8.23 2.09 15.26
CA ASP A 204 -8.01 0.65 15.00
C ASP A 204 -7.97 0.33 13.50
N LEU A 205 -7.20 1.11 12.73
CA LEU A 205 -7.21 0.98 11.26
C LEU A 205 -6.84 -0.43 10.79
N PRO A 206 -5.80 -1.12 11.32
CA PRO A 206 -5.50 -2.49 10.89
C PRO A 206 -6.63 -3.48 11.22
N GLY A 207 -7.23 -3.40 12.41
CA GLY A 207 -8.33 -4.28 12.81
C GLY A 207 -9.62 -4.03 12.03
N LEU A 208 -9.93 -2.77 11.69
CA LEU A 208 -11.04 -2.45 10.79
C LEU A 208 -10.78 -2.93 9.37
N MET A 209 -9.55 -2.73 8.85
CA MET A 209 -9.18 -3.20 7.52
C MET A 209 -9.33 -4.72 7.42
N LEU A 210 -8.81 -5.49 8.38
CA LEU A 210 -8.96 -6.94 8.39
C LEU A 210 -10.44 -7.36 8.34
N ARG A 211 -11.28 -6.79 9.23
CA ARG A 211 -12.72 -7.09 9.28
C ARG A 211 -13.50 -6.65 8.05
N ALA A 212 -13.06 -5.60 7.37
CA ALA A 212 -13.71 -5.12 6.15
C ALA A 212 -13.48 -6.07 4.96
N PHE A 213 -12.32 -6.73 4.89
CA PHE A 213 -12.01 -7.66 3.80
C PHE A 213 -12.35 -9.13 4.12
N ASP A 214 -12.69 -9.45 5.37
CA ASP A 214 -13.07 -10.80 5.80
C ASP A 214 -14.52 -11.18 5.43
N THR A 215 -15.42 -10.19 5.33
CA THR A 215 -16.82 -10.42 4.97
C THR A 215 -17.13 -9.84 3.59
N LEU A 216 -17.46 -10.71 2.63
CA LEU A 216 -17.83 -10.27 1.29
C LEU A 216 -19.21 -9.57 1.27
N PRO A 217 -19.34 -8.45 0.53
CA PRO A 217 -20.64 -7.88 0.19
C PRO A 217 -21.57 -8.87 -0.55
N GLU A 218 -22.88 -8.61 -0.51
CA GLU A 218 -23.85 -9.48 -1.21
C GLU A 218 -23.93 -9.12 -2.69
N MET A 219 -23.67 -10.09 -3.58
CA MET A 219 -23.79 -9.90 -5.02
C MET A 219 -25.26 -9.98 -5.48
N ILE A 220 -25.93 -8.82 -5.58
CA ILE A 220 -27.32 -8.71 -6.03
C ILE A 220 -27.45 -8.97 -7.54
N MET A 221 -26.45 -8.55 -8.31
CA MET A 221 -26.38 -8.82 -9.74
C MET A 221 -24.92 -8.84 -10.20
N THR A 222 -24.69 -9.40 -11.38
CA THR A 222 -23.33 -9.41 -11.95
C THR A 222 -22.86 -7.98 -12.27
N PRO A 223 -21.53 -7.73 -12.25
CA PRO A 223 -20.98 -6.44 -12.69
C PRO A 223 -21.40 -6.03 -14.10
N HIS A 224 -21.60 -7.01 -14.99
CA HIS A 224 -22.13 -6.75 -16.33
C HIS A 224 -23.55 -6.16 -16.27
N GLN A 225 -24.46 -6.75 -15.50
CA GLN A 225 -25.84 -6.25 -15.36
C GLN A 225 -25.86 -4.86 -14.70
N ALA A 226 -25.04 -4.64 -13.67
CA ALA A 226 -24.91 -3.32 -13.04
C ALA A 226 -24.45 -2.26 -14.05
N TRP A 227 -23.45 -2.60 -14.88
CA TRP A 227 -23.00 -1.74 -15.98
C TRP A 227 -24.10 -1.46 -17.01
N GLN A 228 -24.88 -2.47 -17.40
CA GLN A 228 -26.03 -2.29 -18.31
C GLN A 228 -27.09 -1.33 -17.76
N ARG A 229 -27.27 -1.26 -16.44
CA ARG A 229 -28.17 -0.29 -15.80
C ARG A 229 -27.55 1.11 -15.75
N GLN A 230 -26.24 1.18 -15.50
CA GLN A 230 -25.50 2.44 -15.50
C GLN A 230 -25.52 3.15 -16.86
N ILE A 231 -25.34 2.42 -17.98
CA ILE A 231 -25.41 3.01 -19.33
C ILE A 231 -26.82 3.54 -19.67
N LYS A 232 -27.87 3.01 -19.02
CA LYS A 232 -29.26 3.49 -19.17
C LYS A 232 -29.56 4.71 -18.28
N GLY A 233 -28.60 5.18 -17.49
CA GLY A 233 -28.82 6.29 -16.55
C GLY A 233 -29.62 5.90 -15.30
N GLU A 234 -29.74 4.60 -15.00
CA GLU A 234 -30.46 4.08 -13.83
C GLU A 234 -29.60 4.16 -12.55
N VAL A 235 -28.95 5.30 -12.35
CA VAL A 235 -27.98 5.54 -11.29
C VAL A 235 -28.24 6.88 -10.62
N GLU A 236 -27.92 6.95 -9.34
CA GLU A 236 -27.97 8.16 -8.54
C GLU A 236 -26.71 8.26 -7.67
N THR A 237 -26.45 9.45 -7.17
CA THR A 237 -25.30 9.74 -6.31
C THR A 237 -25.81 9.98 -4.89
N ILE A 238 -25.28 9.22 -3.94
CA ILE A 238 -25.66 9.29 -2.52
C ILE A 238 -24.44 9.60 -1.66
N ALA A 239 -24.68 10.03 -0.43
CA ALA A 239 -23.62 10.11 0.57
C ALA A 239 -23.09 8.70 0.90
N LEU A 240 -21.79 8.58 1.14
CA LEU A 240 -21.14 7.31 1.47
C LEU A 240 -21.80 6.62 2.69
N GLU A 241 -22.20 7.41 3.68
CA GLU A 241 -22.91 6.95 4.89
C GLU A 241 -24.24 6.22 4.59
N GLN A 242 -24.83 6.46 3.42
CA GLN A 242 -26.10 5.89 2.99
C GLN A 242 -25.93 4.61 2.12
N LEU A 243 -24.71 4.08 2.01
CA LEU A 243 -24.39 2.97 1.10
C LEU A 243 -25.01 1.62 1.51
N VAL A 244 -25.33 1.43 2.79
CA VAL A 244 -25.97 0.18 3.26
C VAL A 244 -27.35 0.02 2.63
N GLY A 245 -27.62 -1.17 2.09
CA GLY A 245 -28.86 -1.50 1.38
C GLY A 245 -28.95 -0.92 -0.03
N ARG A 246 -27.86 -0.36 -0.57
CA ARG A 246 -27.79 0.21 -1.91
C ARG A 246 -26.84 -0.62 -2.78
N VAL A 247 -27.27 -0.89 -4.02
CA VAL A 247 -26.43 -1.62 -4.99
C VAL A 247 -25.43 -0.68 -5.61
N SER A 248 -24.14 -0.95 -5.46
CA SER A 248 -23.08 -0.12 -6.02
C SER A 248 -23.11 -0.12 -7.54
N ALA A 249 -23.00 1.05 -8.16
CA ALA A 249 -22.86 1.16 -9.61
C ALA A 249 -21.40 1.05 -10.05
N ASN A 250 -20.45 1.42 -9.18
CA ASN A 250 -19.03 1.45 -9.48
C ASN A 250 -18.26 0.50 -8.54
N MET A 251 -17.03 0.16 -8.92
CA MET A 251 -16.09 -0.44 -7.99
C MET A 251 -15.66 0.60 -6.96
N ILE A 252 -15.60 0.21 -5.68
CA ILE A 252 -14.99 0.98 -4.60
C ILE A 252 -13.66 0.32 -4.23
N LEU A 253 -12.58 1.09 -4.32
CA LEU A 253 -11.20 0.63 -4.17
C LEU A 253 -10.44 1.62 -3.27
N PRO A 254 -10.33 1.35 -1.96
CA PRO A 254 -9.62 2.20 -1.01
C PRO A 254 -8.11 1.95 -0.99
N TYR A 255 -7.34 3.00 -0.71
CA TYR A 255 -5.91 2.96 -0.42
C TYR A 255 -5.66 3.50 0.99
N PRO A 256 -5.15 2.66 1.93
CA PRO A 256 -4.85 1.23 1.81
C PRO A 256 -6.11 0.33 1.80
N PRO A 257 -6.01 -0.97 1.42
CA PRO A 257 -4.80 -1.66 0.94
C PRO A 257 -4.63 -1.64 -0.59
N GLY A 258 -5.50 -0.98 -1.36
CA GLY A 258 -5.46 -0.98 -2.81
C GLY A 258 -5.94 -2.30 -3.43
N VAL A 259 -6.96 -2.91 -2.82
CA VAL A 259 -7.66 -4.11 -3.30
C VAL A 259 -9.15 -3.78 -3.39
N PRO A 260 -9.89 -4.24 -4.43
CA PRO A 260 -11.32 -3.95 -4.57
C PRO A 260 -12.09 -4.39 -3.32
N LEU A 261 -12.85 -3.45 -2.75
CA LEU A 261 -13.63 -3.68 -1.53
C LEU A 261 -15.12 -3.88 -1.84
N LEU A 262 -15.62 -3.25 -2.91
CA LEU A 262 -16.99 -3.42 -3.39
C LEU A 262 -17.00 -3.40 -4.92
N MET A 263 -17.66 -4.36 -5.55
CA MET A 263 -17.82 -4.46 -7.00
C MET A 263 -19.14 -3.83 -7.48
N PRO A 264 -19.24 -3.41 -8.76
CA PRO A 264 -20.52 -3.06 -9.35
C PRO A 264 -21.51 -4.23 -9.23
N GLY A 265 -22.73 -3.96 -8.76
CA GLY A 265 -23.77 -4.98 -8.56
C GLY A 265 -23.78 -5.62 -7.18
N GLU A 266 -22.80 -5.34 -6.34
CA GLU A 266 -22.79 -5.74 -4.93
C GLU A 266 -23.51 -4.70 -4.04
N MET A 267 -23.99 -5.17 -2.90
CA MET A 267 -24.68 -4.37 -1.88
C MET A 267 -24.10 -4.65 -0.50
N LEU A 268 -23.90 -3.58 0.27
CA LEU A 268 -23.57 -3.71 1.69
C LEU A 268 -24.82 -4.04 2.49
N THR A 269 -24.76 -5.12 3.25
CA THR A 269 -25.83 -5.57 4.15
C THR A 269 -25.51 -5.17 5.59
N LYS A 270 -26.28 -5.65 6.57
CA LYS A 270 -25.96 -5.42 7.99
C LYS A 270 -24.72 -6.21 8.41
N GLU A 271 -24.52 -7.38 7.81
CA GLU A 271 -23.42 -8.31 8.05
C GLU A 271 -22.10 -7.75 7.53
N SER A 272 -22.10 -7.09 6.35
CA SER A 272 -20.92 -6.43 5.76
C SER A 272 -20.78 -4.96 6.15
N ARG A 273 -21.40 -4.51 7.25
CA ARG A 273 -21.34 -3.10 7.69
C ARG A 273 -19.91 -2.63 8.01
N THR A 274 -19.03 -3.54 8.43
CA THR A 274 -17.61 -3.26 8.69
C THR A 274 -16.91 -2.63 7.49
N VAL A 275 -17.36 -2.95 6.28
CA VAL A 275 -16.90 -2.33 5.03
C VAL A 275 -17.16 -0.83 5.03
N LEU A 276 -18.37 -0.39 5.38
CA LEU A 276 -18.71 1.02 5.46
C LEU A 276 -17.95 1.71 6.59
N ASP A 277 -17.86 1.08 7.76
CA ASP A 277 -17.16 1.64 8.92
C ASP A 277 -15.68 1.90 8.60
N PHE A 278 -15.03 1.00 7.85
CA PHE A 278 -13.67 1.18 7.35
C PHE A 278 -13.56 2.36 6.37
N LEU A 279 -14.46 2.48 5.40
CA LEU A 279 -14.44 3.60 4.44
C LEU A 279 -14.66 4.96 5.13
N LEU A 280 -15.62 5.05 6.07
CA LEU A 280 -15.87 6.27 6.83
C LEU A 280 -14.69 6.64 7.73
N MET A 281 -14.05 5.63 8.33
CA MET A 281 -12.83 5.83 9.12
C MET A 281 -11.71 6.41 8.25
N LEU A 282 -11.49 5.86 7.05
CA LEU A 282 -10.49 6.39 6.12
C LEU A 282 -10.77 7.87 5.80
N CYS A 283 -12.02 8.21 5.46
CA CYS A 283 -12.44 9.60 5.21
C CYS A 283 -12.19 10.51 6.42
N SER A 284 -12.43 10.01 7.63
CA SER A 284 -12.19 10.77 8.86
C SER A 284 -10.69 11.03 9.10
N VAL A 285 -9.85 10.00 8.94
CA VAL A 285 -8.40 10.11 9.16
C VAL A 285 -7.75 11.06 8.14
N GLY A 286 -8.12 10.98 6.86
CA GLY A 286 -7.51 11.78 5.79
C GLY A 286 -7.83 13.28 5.85
N GLN A 287 -8.73 13.73 6.72
CA GLN A 287 -9.01 15.16 6.92
C GLN A 287 -8.03 15.87 7.87
N HIS A 288 -7.17 15.13 8.58
CA HIS A 288 -6.39 15.70 9.69
C HIS A 288 -5.04 16.30 9.27
N TYR A 289 -4.41 15.77 8.23
CA TYR A 289 -3.06 16.16 7.81
C TYR A 289 -3.03 16.40 6.30
N PRO A 290 -2.84 17.66 5.83
CA PRO A 290 -2.70 17.96 4.41
C PRO A 290 -1.57 17.14 3.77
N GLY A 291 -1.82 16.53 2.62
CA GLY A 291 -0.91 15.60 1.94
C GLY A 291 -0.99 14.15 2.38
N PHE A 292 -1.91 13.82 3.30
CA PHE A 292 -2.25 12.46 3.70
C PHE A 292 -3.74 12.20 3.53
N GLU A 293 -4.33 12.78 2.49
CA GLU A 293 -5.75 12.64 2.17
C GLU A 293 -6.13 11.20 1.89
N THR A 294 -7.40 10.91 2.13
CA THR A 294 -8.00 9.62 1.82
C THR A 294 -8.12 9.42 0.31
N ASP A 295 -7.53 8.34 -0.20
CA ASP A 295 -7.71 7.92 -1.58
C ASP A 295 -8.64 6.71 -1.68
N ILE A 296 -9.87 6.95 -2.14
CA ILE A 296 -10.86 5.90 -2.40
C ILE A 296 -11.38 6.07 -3.82
N HIS A 297 -10.85 5.26 -4.73
CA HIS A 297 -11.37 5.16 -6.08
C HIS A 297 -12.83 4.69 -6.05
N GLY A 298 -13.72 5.41 -6.72
CA GLY A 298 -15.17 5.15 -6.73
C GLY A 298 -15.97 6.00 -5.75
N ALA A 299 -15.31 6.64 -4.78
CA ALA A 299 -15.88 7.72 -3.97
C ALA A 299 -15.29 9.07 -4.41
N LYS A 300 -16.06 10.15 -4.27
CA LYS A 300 -15.59 11.52 -4.52
C LYS A 300 -16.02 12.42 -3.39
N GLN A 301 -15.09 13.24 -2.92
CA GLN A 301 -15.43 14.31 -1.98
C GLN A 301 -16.07 15.47 -2.74
N ASP A 302 -17.19 15.96 -2.22
CA ASP A 302 -17.90 17.15 -2.74
C ASP A 302 -17.35 18.43 -2.10
N GLU A 303 -17.78 19.61 -2.58
CA GLU A 303 -17.36 20.92 -2.03
C GLU A 303 -17.67 21.06 -0.52
N ASP A 304 -18.74 20.41 -0.05
CA ASP A 304 -19.15 20.38 1.35
C ASP A 304 -18.31 19.42 2.23
N GLY A 305 -17.27 18.78 1.67
CA GLY A 305 -16.39 17.84 2.37
C GLY A 305 -16.96 16.43 2.53
N VAL A 306 -18.18 16.17 2.06
CA VAL A 306 -18.86 14.87 2.14
C VAL A 306 -18.44 13.95 1.00
N TYR A 307 -18.07 12.71 1.31
CA TYR A 307 -17.80 11.69 0.30
C TYR A 307 -19.10 11.12 -0.26
N ARG A 308 -19.20 11.07 -1.59
CA ARG A 308 -20.35 10.55 -2.33
C ARG A 308 -19.94 9.41 -3.25
N VAL A 309 -20.87 8.48 -3.45
CA VAL A 309 -20.72 7.28 -4.28
C VAL A 309 -21.90 7.12 -5.24
N ARG A 310 -21.68 6.43 -6.36
CA ARG A 310 -22.74 6.13 -7.34
C ARG A 310 -23.35 4.76 -7.07
N VAL A 311 -24.67 4.73 -6.98
CA VAL A 311 -25.45 3.52 -6.75
C VAL A 311 -26.54 3.38 -7.81
N LEU A 312 -27.06 2.18 -8.01
CA LEU A 312 -28.21 1.96 -8.87
C LEU A 312 -29.48 2.53 -8.20
N LYS A 313 -30.38 3.08 -9.01
CA LYS A 313 -31.71 3.48 -8.56
C LYS A 313 -32.49 2.23 -8.15
N MET A 314 -33.17 2.29 -7.01
CA MET A 314 -34.13 1.25 -6.63
C MET A 314 -35.30 1.30 -7.60
N ALA A 315 -35.81 0.14 -8.02
CA ALA A 315 -37.08 0.12 -8.75
C ALA A 315 -38.18 0.62 -7.80
N GLY A 316 -38.90 1.66 -8.23
CA GLY A 316 -40.08 2.16 -7.52
C GLY A 316 -41.27 1.22 -7.65
#